data_AF-A0AA97LVH4-F1
#
_entry.id   AF-A0AA97LVH4-F1
#
_cell.length_a   1.000
_cell.length_b   1.000
_cell.length_c   1.000
_cell.angle_alpha   90.00
_cell.angle_beta   90.00
_cell.angle_gamma   90.00
#
_symmetry.space_group_name_H-M   'P 1'
#
loop_
_entity.id
_entity.type
_entity.pdbx_description
1 polymer ?
#
loop_
_entity_poly.entity_id
_entity_poly.type
_entity_poly.pdbx_seq_one_letter_code
_entity_poly.pdbx_strand_id
1 'polypeptide(L)'
;MTHIEGDVGHVRVEVTAGGREEAQTLAEEAVDAGLVACAQVSGPITSVYRWEGRVHTDEEWRIVFKTADDRLAELTAHLVDRHSYEVPEIVAVPVEGGNPEYLDWVTESTRPRP
;
A
#
# COMPACT_ATOMS: atom_id res chain seq x y z
N MET A 1 -4.64 11.78 25.68
CA MET A 1 -4.43 11.74 24.23
C MET A 1 -5.74 12.21 23.63
N THR A 2 -5.85 13.51 23.39
CA THR A 2 -7.11 14.14 22.98
C THR A 2 -7.21 13.95 21.47
N HIS A 3 -8.12 13.08 21.01
CA HIS A 3 -8.52 13.11 19.61
C HIS A 3 -9.15 14.48 19.35
N ILE A 4 -8.51 15.26 18.49
CA ILE A 4 -9.15 16.41 17.86
C ILE A 4 -9.96 15.83 16.71
N GLU A 5 -11.28 15.95 16.78
CA GLU A 5 -12.17 15.67 15.65
C GLU A 5 -11.70 16.51 14.45
N GLY A 6 -11.14 15.86 13.43
CA GLY A 6 -10.67 16.53 12.20
C GLY A 6 -9.32 16.07 11.66
N ASP A 7 -8.54 15.27 12.40
CA ASP A 7 -7.25 14.76 11.93
C ASP A 7 -7.45 13.40 11.25
N VAL A 8 -7.17 13.32 9.95
CA VAL A 8 -7.24 12.07 9.19
C VAL A 8 -5.96 11.29 9.47
N GLY A 9 -6.10 10.05 9.96
CA GLY A 9 -4.94 9.21 10.22
C GLY A 9 -4.23 8.82 8.93
N HIS A 10 -2.99 8.34 9.05
CA HIS A 10 -2.22 7.84 7.91
C HIS A 10 -1.79 6.41 8.13
N VAL A 11 -1.70 5.66 7.04
CA VAL A 11 -1.25 4.28 7.06
C VAL A 11 -0.17 4.05 6.01
N ARG A 12 0.79 3.20 6.37
CA ARG A 12 1.71 2.56 5.44
C ARG A 12 1.12 1.20 5.07
N VAL A 13 0.90 0.93 3.78
CA VAL A 13 0.41 -0.37 3.32
C VAL A 13 1.52 -1.12 2.62
N GLU A 14 1.80 -2.34 3.07
CA GLU A 14 2.78 -3.25 2.49
C GLU A 14 2.08 -4.28 1.60
N VAL A 15 2.65 -4.50 0.42
CA VAL A 15 2.19 -5.46 -0.59
C VAL A 15 3.40 -6.18 -1.18
N THR A 16 3.25 -7.43 -1.60
CA THR A 16 4.25 -8.12 -2.44
C THR A 16 3.64 -8.55 -3.78
N ALA A 17 4.43 -8.43 -4.84
CA ALA A 17 4.05 -8.83 -6.19
C ALA A 17 5.10 -9.77 -6.80
N GLY A 18 4.68 -10.65 -7.72
CA GLY A 18 5.52 -11.72 -8.27
C GLY A 18 6.58 -11.23 -9.27
N GLY A 19 6.52 -9.96 -9.69
CA GLY A 19 7.47 -9.39 -10.63
C GLY A 19 7.60 -7.88 -10.54
N ARG A 20 8.70 -7.36 -11.09
CA ARG A 20 9.00 -5.92 -11.11
C ARG A 20 7.94 -5.12 -11.86
N GLU A 21 7.55 -5.59 -13.04
CA GLU A 21 6.59 -4.89 -13.91
C GLU A 21 5.20 -4.81 -13.27
N GLU A 22 4.74 -5.91 -12.66
CA GLU A 22 3.50 -5.93 -11.89
C GLU A 22 3.58 -4.95 -10.72
N ALA A 23 4.67 -4.98 -9.93
CA ALA A 23 4.84 -4.09 -8.80
C ALA A 23 4.84 -2.60 -9.20
N GLN A 24 5.47 -2.27 -10.34
CA GLN A 24 5.47 -0.92 -10.89
C GLN A 24 4.08 -0.53 -11.38
N THR A 25 3.38 -1.42 -12.08
CA THR A 25 2.03 -1.17 -12.59
C THR A 25 1.05 -0.90 -11.44
N LEU A 26 1.02 -1.77 -10.42
CA LEU A 26 0.18 -1.57 -9.23
C LEU A 26 0.50 -0.25 -8.51
N ALA A 27 1.79 0.11 -8.44
CA ALA A 27 2.23 1.36 -7.84
C ALA A 27 1.72 2.59 -8.61
N GLU A 28 1.89 2.58 -9.93
CA GLU A 28 1.48 3.67 -10.82
C GLU A 28 -0.04 3.84 -10.86
N GLU A 29 -0.79 2.74 -11.01
CA GLU A 29 -2.25 2.77 -11.07
C GLU A 29 -2.88 3.26 -9.76
N ALA A 30 -2.36 2.84 -8.59
CA ALA A 30 -2.87 3.30 -7.31
C ALA A 30 -2.63 4.81 -7.09
N VAL A 31 -1.48 5.33 -7.55
CA VAL A 31 -1.18 6.77 -7.51
C VAL A 31 -2.07 7.53 -8.49
N ASP A 32 -2.23 7.04 -9.72
CA ASP A 32 -3.06 7.68 -10.73
C ASP A 32 -4.56 7.68 -10.33
N ALA A 33 -5.02 6.63 -9.67
CA ALA A 33 -6.36 6.57 -9.09
C ALA A 33 -6.56 7.53 -7.89
N GLY A 34 -5.50 8.15 -7.37
CA GLY A 34 -5.57 9.00 -6.17
C GLY A 34 -5.87 8.21 -4.89
N LEU A 35 -5.62 6.90 -4.87
CA LEU A 35 -5.84 6.04 -3.71
C LEU A 35 -4.66 6.08 -2.73
N VAL A 36 -3.49 6.49 -3.21
CA VAL A 36 -2.25 6.64 -2.45
C VAL A 36 -1.52 7.90 -2.89
N ALA A 37 -0.80 8.53 -1.97
CA ALA A 37 0.02 9.69 -2.29
C ALA A 37 1.34 9.28 -2.95
N CYS A 38 1.94 8.19 -2.47
CA CYS A 38 3.11 7.59 -3.11
C CYS A 38 3.25 6.11 -2.81
N ALA A 39 4.10 5.46 -3.61
CA ALA A 39 4.55 4.10 -3.45
C ALA A 39 6.08 4.04 -3.51
N GLN A 40 6.68 3.10 -2.80
CA GLN A 40 8.07 2.70 -2.98
C GLN A 40 8.10 1.25 -3.40
N VAL A 41 8.80 0.95 -4.50
CA VAL A 41 9.00 -0.42 -4.99
C VAL A 41 10.44 -0.82 -4.70
N SER A 42 10.62 -1.94 -4.00
CA SER A 42 11.95 -2.48 -3.67
C SER A 42 12.00 -3.98 -3.90
N GLY A 43 13.10 -4.44 -4.49
CA GLY A 43 13.32 -5.85 -4.74
C GLY A 43 14.54 -6.09 -5.63
N PRO A 44 14.81 -7.36 -5.98
CA PRO A 44 14.05 -8.53 -5.53
C PRO A 44 14.19 -8.78 -4.01
N ILE A 45 13.14 -9.30 -3.39
CA ILE A 45 13.13 -9.87 -2.04
C ILE A 45 12.89 -11.38 -2.11
N THR A 46 13.19 -12.09 -1.04
CA THR A 46 12.87 -13.52 -0.90
C THR A 46 11.72 -13.67 0.09
N SER A 47 10.58 -14.17 -0.39
CA SER A 47 9.43 -14.52 0.43
C SER A 47 9.47 -16.00 0.77
N VAL A 48 9.25 -16.35 2.04
CA VAL A 48 9.28 -17.74 2.53
C VAL A 48 7.98 -18.00 3.28
N TYR A 49 7.20 -18.96 2.81
CA TYR A 49 5.88 -19.25 3.35
C TYR A 49 5.56 -20.75 3.29
N ARG A 50 4.48 -21.19 3.94
CA ARG A 50 4.00 -22.57 3.86
C ARG A 50 2.71 -22.63 3.06
N TRP A 51 2.73 -23.45 2.01
CA TRP A 51 1.56 -23.72 1.17
C TRP A 51 1.48 -25.21 0.85
N GLU A 52 0.28 -25.78 0.93
CA GLU A 52 0.03 -27.23 0.76
C GLU A 52 0.98 -28.13 1.58
N GLY A 53 1.27 -27.70 2.82
CA GLY A 53 2.12 -28.44 3.75
C GLY A 53 3.62 -28.38 3.46
N ARG A 54 4.07 -27.64 2.44
CA ARG A 54 5.49 -27.48 2.09
C ARG A 54 5.93 -26.04 2.28
N VAL A 55 7.22 -25.86 2.59
CA VAL A 55 7.83 -24.53 2.59
C VAL A 55 8.19 -24.17 1.15
N HIS A 56 7.73 -23.01 0.72
CA HIS A 56 8.04 -22.42 -0.58
C HIS A 56 8.89 -21.17 -0.37
N THR A 57 9.66 -20.86 -1.41
CA THR A 57 10.50 -19.68 -1.46
C THR A 57 10.34 -19.07 -2.83
N ASP A 58 9.86 -17.83 -2.88
CA ASP A 58 9.66 -17.11 -4.13
C ASP A 58 10.43 -15.78 -4.14
N GLU A 59 10.87 -15.38 -5.33
CA GLU A 59 11.39 -14.04 -5.57
C GLU A 59 10.21 -13.08 -5.79
N GLU A 60 10.15 -12.02 -5.00
CA GLU A 60 9.05 -11.05 -5.07
C GLU A 60 9.55 -9.60 -5.04
N TRP A 61 8.65 -8.67 -5.25
CA TRP A 61 8.89 -7.23 -5.15
C TRP A 61 7.97 -6.64 -4.08
N ARG A 62 8.54 -5.95 -3.09
CA ARG A 62 7.79 -5.24 -2.05
C ARG A 62 7.33 -3.89 -2.58
N ILE A 63 6.07 -3.56 -2.34
CA ILE A 63 5.51 -2.22 -2.53
C ILE A 63 5.12 -1.66 -1.16
N VAL A 64 5.48 -0.41 -0.92
CA VAL A 64 5.14 0.31 0.31
C VAL A 64 4.39 1.59 -0.03
N PHE A 65 3.07 1.56 0.12
CA PHE A 65 2.16 2.67 -0.12
C PHE A 65 1.98 3.56 1.10
N LYS A 66 1.74 4.86 0.88
CA LYS A 66 1.38 5.83 1.92
C LYS A 66 0.06 6.45 1.53
N THR A 67 -0.92 6.37 2.42
CA THR A 67 -2.25 6.91 2.17
C THR A 67 -2.93 7.35 3.46
N ALA A 68 -4.01 8.10 3.32
CA ALA A 68 -4.93 8.41 4.39
C ALA A 68 -5.66 7.12 4.85
N ASP A 69 -5.93 7.01 6.14
CA ASP A 69 -6.58 5.83 6.75
C ASP A 69 -7.95 5.53 6.13
N ASP A 70 -8.71 6.57 5.81
CA ASP A 70 -10.03 6.52 5.17
C ASP A 70 -10.00 5.96 3.74
N ARG A 71 -8.83 5.89 3.10
CA ARG A 71 -8.64 5.28 1.77
C ARG A 71 -8.31 3.80 1.80
N LEU A 72 -8.00 3.24 2.97
CA LEU A 72 -7.49 1.86 3.07
C LEU A 72 -8.43 0.83 2.44
N ALA A 73 -9.74 0.98 2.63
CA ALA A 73 -10.73 0.07 2.07
C ALA A 73 -10.78 0.12 0.54
N GLU A 74 -10.78 1.32 -0.03
CA GLU A 74 -10.78 1.53 -1.50
C GLU A 74 -9.47 1.06 -2.12
N LEU A 75 -8.33 1.36 -1.49
CA LEU A 75 -7.01 0.87 -1.90
C LEU A 75 -6.96 -0.66 -1.91
N THR A 76 -7.43 -1.31 -0.84
CA THR A 76 -7.42 -2.77 -0.73
C THR A 76 -8.24 -3.41 -1.85
N ALA A 77 -9.45 -2.89 -2.11
CA ALA A 77 -10.30 -3.40 -3.19
C ALA A 77 -9.65 -3.24 -4.57
N HIS A 78 -9.03 -2.08 -4.81
CA HIS A 78 -8.31 -1.81 -6.06
C HIS A 78 -7.12 -2.77 -6.26
N LEU A 79 -6.30 -2.97 -5.23
CA LEU A 79 -5.15 -3.85 -5.31
C LEU A 79 -5.57 -5.31 -5.52
N VAL A 80 -6.60 -5.79 -4.82
CA VAL A 80 -7.12 -7.17 -5.01
C VAL A 80 -7.62 -7.39 -6.44
N ASP A 81 -8.32 -6.43 -7.03
CA ASP A 81 -8.84 -6.54 -8.40
C ASP A 81 -7.73 -6.60 -9.47
N ARG A 82 -6.59 -5.95 -9.21
CA ARG A 82 -5.49 -5.82 -10.16
C ARG A 82 -4.32 -6.78 -9.93
N HIS A 83 -4.31 -7.52 -8.84
CA HIS A 83 -3.21 -8.42 -8.51
C HIS A 83 -3.29 -9.74 -9.28
N SER A 84 -2.13 -10.30 -9.63
CA SER A 84 -2.04 -11.66 -10.19
C SER A 84 -2.30 -12.78 -9.18
N TYR A 85 -2.24 -12.48 -7.87
CA TYR A 85 -2.44 -13.46 -6.81
C TYR A 85 -3.90 -13.49 -6.41
N GLU A 86 -4.44 -14.67 -6.14
CA GLU A 86 -5.82 -14.83 -5.68
C GLU A 86 -6.04 -14.18 -4.29
N VAL A 87 -5.02 -14.26 -3.42
CA VAL A 87 -5.02 -13.66 -2.09
C VAL A 87 -3.69 -12.93 -1.89
N PRO A 88 -3.57 -11.66 -2.33
CA PRO A 88 -2.34 -10.90 -2.19
C PRO A 88 -2.07 -10.49 -0.73
N GLU A 89 -0.80 -10.35 -0.36
CA GLU A 89 -0.43 -9.69 0.89
C GLU A 89 -0.81 -8.21 0.80
N ILE A 90 -1.68 -7.74 1.70
CA ILE A 90 -2.01 -6.31 1.86
C ILE A 90 -2.13 -6.04 3.36
N VAL A 91 -1.11 -5.43 3.96
CA VAL A 91 -1.06 -5.18 5.41
C VAL A 91 -0.85 -3.70 5.69
N ALA A 92 -1.74 -3.11 6.47
CA ALA A 92 -1.64 -1.71 6.90
C ALA A 92 -0.94 -1.58 8.27
N VAL A 93 -0.01 -0.64 8.35
CA VAL A 93 0.69 -0.25 9.58
C VAL A 93 0.34 1.23 9.87
N PRO A 94 -0.24 1.55 11.04
CA PRO A 94 -0.54 2.93 11.42
C PRO A 94 0.71 3.79 11.47
N VAL A 95 0.58 5.05 11.03
CA VAL A 95 1.61 6.07 11.18
C VAL A 95 1.23 6.96 12.37
N GLU A 96 2.00 6.88 13.46
CA GLU A 96 1.72 7.65 14.69
C GLU A 96 2.27 9.08 14.66
N GLY A 97 3.12 9.41 13.69
CA GLY A 97 3.71 10.73 13.54
C GLY A 97 4.67 10.82 12.35
N GLY A 98 5.14 12.03 12.06
CA GLY A 98 6.00 12.32 10.91
C GLY A 98 6.21 13.81 10.75
N ASN A 99 6.73 14.22 9.58
CA ASN A 99 6.73 15.62 9.19
C ASN A 99 5.28 16.06 8.89
N PRO A 100 4.70 17.05 9.59
CA PRO A 100 3.32 17.49 9.36
C PRO A 100 3.03 17.85 7.90
N GLU A 101 3.93 18.62 7.26
CA GLU A 101 3.74 19.04 5.86
C GLU A 101 3.70 17.85 4.88
N TYR A 102 4.41 16.76 5.20
CA TYR A 102 4.38 15.54 4.39
C TYR A 102 3.06 14.78 4.59
N LEU A 103 2.56 14.71 5.81
CA LEU A 103 1.31 14.03 6.13
C LEU A 103 0.10 14.80 5.57
N ASP A 104 0.14 16.13 5.61
CA ASP A 104 -0.83 17.00 4.92
C ASP A 104 -0.84 16.71 3.42
N TRP A 105 0.34 16.64 2.79
CA TRP A 105 0.45 16.28 1.38
C TRP A 105 -0.10 14.88 1.07
N VAL A 106 0.07 13.90 1.96
CA VAL A 106 -0.51 12.55 1.79
C VAL A 106 -2.04 12.61 1.80
N THR A 107 -2.60 13.36 2.73
CA THR A 107 -4.04 13.62 2.85
C THR A 107 -4.56 14.27 1.57
N GLU A 108 -3.96 15.39 1.15
CA GLU A 108 -4.39 16.17 -0.02
C GLU A 108 -4.29 15.39 -1.33
N SER A 109 -3.20 14.63 -1.53
CA SER A 109 -2.96 13.84 -2.74
C SER A 109 -3.94 12.68 -2.92
N THR A 110 -4.68 12.33 -1.86
CA THR A 110 -5.62 11.22 -1.84
C THR A 110 -7.08 11.67 -1.73
N ARG A 111 -7.35 12.94 -2.08
CA ARG A 111 -8.71 13.46 -2.21
C ARG A 111 -9.22 13.32 -3.64
N PRO A 112 -10.54 13.11 -3.83
CA PRO A 112 -11.13 13.14 -5.16
C PRO A 112 -10.71 14.42 -5.89
N ARG A 113 -10.15 14.26 -7.09
CA ARG A 113 -9.85 15.40 -7.96
C ARG A 113 -11.17 15.89 -8.57
N PRO A 114 -11.39 17.22 -8.65
CA PRO A 114 -12.56 17.81 -9.28
C PRO A 114 -12.62 17.55 -10.79
#